data_AF-A0A6J0E272-F1
#
_entry.id   AF-A0A6J0E272-F1
#
_cell.length_a   1.000
_cell.length_b   1.000
_cell.length_c   1.000
_cell.angle_alpha   90.00
_cell.angle_beta   90.00
_cell.angle_gamma   90.00
#
_symmetry.space_group_name_H-M   'P 1'
#
loop_
_entity.id
_entity.type
_entity.pdbx_description
1 polymer ?
#
loop_
_entity_poly.entity_id
_entity_poly.type
_entity_poly.pdbx_seq_one_letter_code
_entity_poly.pdbx_strand_id
1 'polypeptide(L)'
;MVHLKAPYVSGFLAFREVPFLVELVQRLQEKEPGFMPQVLLVDGNGVLHQRGFGVACHLGVLTDLPCVGVAKKLLQVDGLENNSLHKEKIMLLQAGGDTFPLMGNSGTVLGMALKSHEHSTNPLYVSVGHRVSLEVAVRLTHHCCRFRIPEPIRQADIRSRDYIRRTLGHPGSPAQRQERSQKEQRPKVCPKDGPGAPADQGRPPEDYGRDSSTDLKDPQPGFQEQQKDQQLERTEHHEDSDL
;
A
#
# COMPACT_ATOMS: atom_id res chain seq x y z
N MET A 1 -28.62 6.27 -8.66
CA MET A 1 -28.10 6.56 -7.30
C MET A 1 -28.52 5.42 -6.40
N VAL A 2 -27.65 4.96 -5.49
CA VAL A 2 -27.95 3.87 -4.56
C VAL A 2 -28.14 4.43 -3.15
N HIS A 3 -29.06 3.85 -2.37
CA HIS A 3 -29.35 4.29 -1.00
C HIS A 3 -28.91 3.21 0.00
N LEU A 4 -27.85 3.48 0.75
CA LEU A 4 -27.31 2.56 1.75
C LEU A 4 -28.12 2.65 3.06
N LYS A 5 -29.19 1.86 3.17
CA LYS A 5 -30.12 1.88 4.31
C LYS A 5 -29.54 1.28 5.59
N ALA A 6 -28.65 0.29 5.48
CA ALA A 6 -28.02 -0.35 6.64
C ALA A 6 -27.05 0.63 7.35
N PRO A 7 -26.95 0.58 8.69
CA PRO A 7 -26.06 1.45 9.46
C PRO A 7 -24.59 1.13 9.19
N TYR A 8 -23.71 2.11 9.42
CA TYR A 8 -22.27 1.88 9.41
C TYR A 8 -21.80 1.30 10.75
N VAL A 9 -21.36 0.04 10.72
CA VAL A 9 -20.70 -0.63 11.85
C VAL A 9 -19.36 -1.17 11.36
N SER A 10 -18.28 -0.87 12.09
CA SER A 10 -16.94 -1.36 11.74
C SER A 10 -16.92 -2.89 11.71
N GLY A 11 -16.33 -3.47 10.65
CA GLY A 11 -16.37 -4.92 10.40
C GLY A 11 -17.66 -5.43 9.74
N PHE A 12 -18.61 -4.56 9.39
CA PHE A 12 -19.87 -4.94 8.72
C PHE A 12 -20.14 -4.12 7.45
N LEU A 13 -19.11 -3.47 6.88
CA LEU A 13 -19.24 -2.67 5.66
C LEU A 13 -19.86 -3.46 4.50
N ALA A 14 -19.54 -4.76 4.40
CA ALA A 14 -20.07 -5.66 3.38
C ALA A 14 -21.60 -5.67 3.33
N PHE A 15 -22.30 -5.61 4.46
CA PHE A 15 -23.77 -5.60 4.50
C PHE A 15 -24.39 -4.33 3.89
N ARG A 16 -23.62 -3.25 3.81
CA ARG A 16 -24.07 -2.01 3.16
C ARG A 16 -23.87 -2.09 1.65
N GLU A 17 -22.75 -2.64 1.20
CA GLU A 17 -22.31 -2.50 -0.20
C GLU A 17 -22.61 -3.72 -1.07
N VAL A 18 -22.43 -4.93 -0.53
CA VAL A 18 -22.49 -6.18 -1.30
C VAL A 18 -23.83 -6.40 -2.01
N PRO A 19 -25.01 -6.11 -1.41
CA PRO A 19 -26.28 -6.29 -2.12
C PRO A 19 -26.34 -5.54 -3.46
N PHE A 20 -25.80 -4.32 -3.50
CA PHE A 20 -25.74 -3.52 -4.72
C PHE A 20 -24.69 -4.03 -5.70
N LEU A 21 -23.56 -4.55 -5.21
CA LEU A 21 -22.53 -5.13 -6.07
C LEU A 21 -23.01 -6.44 -6.72
N VAL A 22 -23.72 -7.29 -5.99
CA VAL A 22 -24.35 -8.51 -6.52
C VAL A 22 -25.35 -8.16 -7.61
N GLU A 23 -26.19 -7.15 -7.40
CA GLU A 23 -27.13 -6.66 -8.42
C GLU A 23 -26.41 -6.22 -9.72
N LEU A 24 -25.27 -5.54 -9.60
CA LEU A 24 -24.47 -5.14 -10.77
C LEU A 24 -23.89 -6.34 -11.53
N VAL A 25 -23.42 -7.36 -10.82
CA VAL A 25 -22.90 -8.60 -11.43
C VAL A 25 -24.02 -9.37 -12.12
N GLN A 26 -25.18 -9.53 -11.47
CA GLN A 26 -26.35 -10.18 -12.07
C GLN A 26 -26.82 -9.44 -13.33
N ARG A 27 -26.92 -8.12 -13.27
CA ARG A 27 -27.27 -7.30 -14.44
C ARG A 27 -26.27 -7.46 -15.58
N LEU A 28 -24.97 -7.58 -15.29
CA LEU A 28 -23.95 -7.83 -16.31
C LEU A 28 -24.15 -9.22 -16.95
N GLN A 29 -24.36 -10.24 -16.12
CA GLN A 29 -24.62 -11.62 -16.56
C GLN A 29 -25.84 -11.71 -17.49
N GLU A 30 -26.90 -10.96 -17.20
CA GLU A 30 -28.13 -10.94 -18.01
C GLU A 30 -27.95 -10.17 -19.32
N LYS A 31 -27.31 -9.00 -19.27
CA LYS A 31 -27.27 -8.08 -20.42
C LYS A 31 -26.13 -8.35 -21.38
N GLU A 32 -24.97 -8.71 -20.84
CA GLU A 32 -23.71 -8.80 -21.57
C GLU A 32 -22.88 -9.99 -21.05
N PRO A 33 -23.41 -11.23 -21.13
CA PRO A 33 -22.77 -12.42 -20.56
C PRO A 33 -21.35 -12.67 -21.09
N GLY A 34 -21.07 -12.27 -22.35
CA GLY A 34 -19.74 -12.38 -22.95
C GLY A 34 -18.66 -11.51 -22.28
N PHE A 35 -19.05 -10.55 -21.46
CA PHE A 35 -18.15 -9.67 -20.71
C PHE A 35 -18.08 -10.02 -19.22
N MET A 36 -18.59 -11.18 -18.80
CA MET A 36 -18.49 -11.61 -17.41
C MET A 36 -17.03 -11.77 -16.99
N PRO A 37 -16.62 -11.18 -15.86
CA PRO A 37 -15.26 -11.26 -15.39
C PRO A 37 -14.96 -12.65 -14.85
N GLN A 38 -13.77 -13.16 -15.16
CA GLN A 38 -13.27 -14.42 -14.60
C GLN A 38 -12.80 -14.25 -13.14
N VAL A 39 -12.51 -13.02 -12.72
CA VAL A 39 -12.05 -12.66 -11.38
C VAL A 39 -12.38 -11.20 -11.08
N LEU A 40 -12.75 -10.91 -9.83
CA LEU A 40 -13.02 -9.57 -9.34
C LEU A 40 -11.90 -9.09 -8.41
N LEU A 41 -11.37 -7.89 -8.66
CA LEU A 41 -10.52 -7.17 -7.73
C LEU A 41 -11.38 -6.17 -6.97
N VAL A 42 -11.53 -6.37 -5.67
CA VAL A 42 -12.43 -5.61 -4.80
C VAL A 42 -11.62 -4.64 -3.94
N ASP A 43 -12.00 -3.35 -3.94
CA ASP A 43 -11.41 -2.33 -3.07
C ASP A 43 -11.89 -2.53 -1.63
N GLY A 44 -11.18 -3.40 -0.90
CA GLY A 44 -11.56 -3.83 0.43
C GLY A 44 -10.88 -5.14 0.81
N ASN A 45 -11.20 -5.64 1.99
CA ASN A 45 -10.59 -6.86 2.50
C ASN A 45 -11.35 -8.13 2.10
N GLY A 46 -10.62 -9.23 1.99
CA GLY A 46 -11.13 -10.60 1.98
C GLY A 46 -11.01 -11.23 3.37
N VAL A 47 -10.22 -12.30 3.49
CA VAL A 47 -10.01 -13.02 4.77
C VAL A 47 -9.26 -12.19 5.82
N LEU A 48 -8.54 -11.14 5.41
CA LEU A 48 -7.91 -10.17 6.33
C LEU A 48 -8.99 -9.24 6.93
N HIS A 49 -9.78 -9.77 7.85
CA HIS A 49 -10.98 -9.13 8.38
C HIS A 49 -11.24 -9.57 9.82
N GLN A 50 -11.97 -8.76 10.61
CA GLN A 50 -12.25 -9.03 12.04
C GLN A 50 -12.88 -10.41 12.28
N ARG A 51 -13.57 -10.95 11.27
CA ARG A 51 -14.25 -12.26 11.30
C ARG A 51 -13.82 -13.18 10.16
N GLY A 52 -12.68 -12.93 9.51
CA GLY A 52 -12.24 -13.71 8.35
C GLY A 52 -13.12 -13.58 7.09
N PHE A 53 -14.09 -12.66 7.08
CA PHE A 53 -15.11 -12.56 6.05
C PHE A 53 -15.39 -11.11 5.65
N GLY A 54 -14.45 -10.51 4.91
CA GLY A 54 -14.59 -9.15 4.38
C GLY A 54 -15.48 -9.05 3.14
N VAL A 55 -15.57 -7.85 2.57
CA VAL A 55 -16.39 -7.54 1.38
C VAL A 55 -16.04 -8.41 0.17
N ALA A 56 -14.76 -8.73 -0.04
CA ALA A 56 -14.33 -9.57 -1.16
C ALA A 56 -14.78 -11.03 -1.00
N CYS A 57 -14.74 -11.56 0.23
CA CYS A 57 -15.27 -12.90 0.53
C CYS A 57 -16.78 -12.94 0.32
N HIS A 58 -17.49 -11.97 0.88
CA HIS A 58 -18.95 -11.91 0.84
C HIS A 58 -19.45 -11.79 -0.60
N LEU A 59 -18.86 -10.89 -1.40
CA LEU A 59 -19.20 -10.76 -2.81
C LEU A 59 -18.89 -12.05 -3.58
N GLY A 60 -17.70 -12.64 -3.37
CA GLY A 60 -17.27 -13.84 -4.08
C GLY A 60 -18.18 -15.04 -3.81
N VAL A 61 -18.55 -15.28 -2.55
CA VAL A 61 -19.45 -16.39 -2.18
C VAL A 61 -20.85 -16.21 -2.79
N LEU A 62 -21.40 -14.99 -2.78
CA LEU A 62 -22.75 -14.75 -3.33
C LEU A 62 -22.81 -14.76 -4.87
N THR A 63 -21.69 -14.47 -5.53
CA THR A 63 -21.61 -14.45 -7.00
C THR A 63 -20.99 -15.72 -7.59
N ASP A 64 -20.42 -16.59 -6.75
CA ASP A 64 -19.58 -17.73 -7.13
C ASP A 64 -18.41 -17.37 -8.07
N LEU A 65 -17.97 -16.10 -8.04
CA LEU A 65 -16.82 -15.63 -8.82
C LEU A 65 -15.55 -15.62 -7.95
N PRO A 66 -14.38 -15.93 -8.54
CA PRO A 66 -13.10 -15.68 -7.90
C PRO A 66 -12.96 -14.20 -7.51
N CYS A 67 -12.60 -13.94 -6.26
CA CYS A 67 -12.52 -12.59 -5.69
C CYS A 67 -11.21 -12.39 -4.94
N VAL A 68 -10.59 -11.23 -5.16
CA VAL A 68 -9.39 -10.78 -4.45
C VAL A 68 -9.71 -9.49 -3.71
N GLY A 69 -9.44 -9.46 -2.40
CA GLY A 69 -9.50 -8.24 -1.61
C GLY A 69 -8.20 -7.46 -1.72
N VAL A 70 -8.28 -6.21 -2.18
CA VAL A 70 -7.14 -5.29 -2.30
C VAL A 70 -7.41 -4.05 -1.45
N ALA A 71 -6.79 -3.98 -0.28
CA ALA A 71 -6.93 -2.84 0.64
C ALA A 71 -5.75 -1.86 0.54
N LYS A 72 -6.06 -0.56 0.69
CA LYS A 72 -5.06 0.52 0.65
C LYS A 72 -4.39 0.79 2.00
N LYS A 73 -4.93 0.22 3.09
CA LYS A 73 -4.49 0.38 4.48
C LYS A 73 -4.51 -0.98 5.17
N LEU A 74 -3.59 -1.20 6.11
CA LEU A 74 -3.58 -2.39 6.95
C LEU A 74 -4.80 -2.36 7.88
N LEU A 75 -5.58 -3.45 7.89
CA LEU A 75 -6.59 -3.66 8.91
C LEU A 75 -5.93 -4.38 10.10
N GLN A 76 -6.05 -3.80 11.28
CA GLN A 76 -5.41 -4.32 12.49
C GLN A 76 -6.31 -5.38 13.13
N VAL A 77 -6.02 -6.64 12.83
CA VAL A 77 -6.77 -7.84 13.27
C VAL A 77 -5.79 -8.96 13.56
N ASP A 78 -6.15 -9.87 14.47
CA ASP A 78 -5.30 -11.01 14.87
C ASP A 78 -3.85 -10.59 15.21
N GLY A 79 -3.68 -9.48 15.94
CA GLY A 79 -2.36 -8.96 16.32
C GLY A 79 -1.57 -8.27 15.22
N LEU A 80 -2.09 -8.15 13.99
CA LEU A 80 -1.49 -7.30 12.97
C LEU A 80 -1.57 -5.83 13.40
N GLU A 81 -0.43 -5.16 13.41
CA GLU A 81 -0.31 -3.75 13.80
C GLU A 81 0.55 -2.98 12.82
N ASN A 82 0.26 -1.70 12.61
CA ASN A 82 1.10 -0.81 11.81
C ASN A 82 2.23 -0.18 12.66
N ASN A 83 3.01 -1.04 13.30
CA ASN A 83 4.09 -0.68 14.23
C ASN A 83 5.45 -0.46 13.51
N SER A 84 6.52 -0.26 14.27
CA SER A 84 7.87 -0.04 13.73
C SER A 84 8.36 -1.21 12.87
N LEU A 85 8.18 -2.45 13.34
CA LEU A 85 8.55 -3.66 12.60
C LEU A 85 7.83 -3.76 11.26
N HIS A 86 6.54 -3.40 11.22
CA HIS A 86 5.78 -3.37 9.97
C HIS A 86 6.34 -2.33 9.00
N LYS A 87 6.71 -1.15 9.49
CA LYS A 87 7.32 -0.09 8.67
C LYS A 87 8.71 -0.47 8.16
N GLU A 88 9.53 -1.13 8.98
CA GLU A 88 10.83 -1.67 8.57
C GLU A 88 10.67 -2.67 7.41
N LYS A 89 9.71 -3.61 7.52
CA LYS A 89 9.40 -4.54 6.43
C LYS A 89 8.96 -3.83 5.15
N ILE A 90 8.20 -2.74 5.26
CA ILE A 90 7.83 -1.91 4.10
C ILE A 90 9.06 -1.27 3.45
N MET A 91 10.02 -0.77 4.26
CA MET A 91 11.26 -0.18 3.75
C MET A 91 12.15 -1.17 3.02
N LEU A 92 12.03 -2.47 3.33
CA LEU A 92 12.75 -3.54 2.63
C LEU A 92 12.19 -3.83 1.22
N LEU A 93 10.96 -3.38 0.89
CA LEU A 93 10.37 -3.56 -0.43
C LEU A 93 11.00 -2.58 -1.45
N GLN A 94 11.87 -3.09 -2.31
CA GLN A 94 12.66 -2.29 -3.26
C GLN A 94 11.98 -2.14 -4.61
N ALA A 95 11.50 -3.23 -5.21
CA ALA A 95 10.96 -3.25 -6.56
C ALA A 95 9.44 -3.46 -6.61
N GLY A 96 8.81 -3.04 -7.71
CA GLY A 96 7.44 -3.44 -8.02
C GLY A 96 7.30 -4.97 -8.05
N GLY A 97 6.36 -5.49 -7.27
CA GLY A 97 6.13 -6.92 -7.10
C GLY A 97 6.67 -7.49 -5.79
N ASP A 98 7.54 -6.75 -5.09
CA ASP A 98 8.05 -7.19 -3.79
C ASP A 98 6.93 -7.34 -2.76
N THR A 99 7.06 -8.35 -1.90
CA THR A 99 6.02 -8.70 -0.94
C THR A 99 6.57 -9.18 0.41
N PHE A 100 5.75 -9.11 1.45
CA PHE A 100 5.98 -9.85 2.70
C PHE A 100 4.65 -10.31 3.34
N PRO A 101 4.64 -11.47 4.03
CA PRO A 101 3.41 -12.05 4.56
C PRO A 101 2.88 -11.27 5.77
N LEU A 102 1.55 -11.20 5.84
CA LEU A 102 0.80 -10.65 6.98
C LEU A 102 0.37 -11.80 7.87
N MET A 103 1.27 -12.24 8.73
CA MET A 103 1.04 -13.33 9.69
C MET A 103 0.42 -12.77 10.97
N GLY A 104 -0.76 -13.26 11.33
CA GLY A 104 -1.40 -12.94 12.60
C GLY A 104 -0.79 -13.72 13.77
N ASN A 105 -1.18 -13.37 14.99
CA ASN A 105 -0.72 -14.02 16.23
C ASN A 105 -1.12 -15.50 16.30
N SER A 106 -2.18 -15.89 15.58
CA SER A 106 -2.56 -17.29 15.41
C SER A 106 -1.55 -18.12 14.60
N GLY A 107 -0.56 -17.50 13.96
CA GLY A 107 0.32 -18.12 12.97
C GLY A 107 -0.27 -18.18 11.56
N THR A 108 -1.54 -17.77 11.39
CA THR A 108 -2.21 -17.77 10.09
C THR A 108 -1.71 -16.61 9.23
N VAL A 109 -1.41 -16.89 7.96
CA VAL A 109 -1.15 -15.83 6.96
C VAL A 109 -2.49 -15.30 6.44
N LEU A 110 -2.85 -14.10 6.87
CA LEU A 110 -4.13 -13.46 6.52
C LEU A 110 -4.08 -12.73 5.18
N GLY A 111 -2.88 -12.46 4.67
CA GLY A 111 -2.69 -11.78 3.40
C GLY A 111 -1.22 -11.46 3.15
N MET A 112 -0.99 -10.57 2.19
CA MET A 112 0.34 -10.16 1.75
C MET A 112 0.38 -8.63 1.62
N ALA A 113 1.44 -8.00 2.14
CA ALA A 113 1.78 -6.64 1.76
C ALA A 113 2.48 -6.69 0.40
N LEU A 114 2.05 -5.88 -0.55
CA LEU A 114 2.55 -5.85 -1.93
C LEU A 114 2.98 -4.43 -2.29
N LYS A 115 4.26 -4.25 -2.68
CA LYS A 115 4.71 -3.05 -3.38
C LYS A 115 4.23 -3.14 -4.82
N SER A 116 3.11 -2.50 -5.11
CA SER A 116 2.39 -2.70 -6.37
C SER A 116 2.97 -1.97 -7.58
N HIS A 117 3.88 -1.01 -7.36
CA HIS A 117 4.48 -0.21 -8.42
C HIS A 117 5.81 0.37 -7.93
N GLU A 118 6.78 0.55 -8.83
CA GLU A 118 8.15 0.99 -8.53
C GLU A 118 8.20 2.28 -7.70
N HIS A 119 7.46 3.30 -8.14
CA HIS A 119 7.40 4.61 -7.49
C HIS A 119 6.43 4.69 -6.28
N SER A 120 5.87 3.57 -5.82
CA SER A 120 4.95 3.55 -4.68
C SER A 120 5.69 3.22 -3.39
N THR A 121 5.61 4.11 -2.39
CA THR A 121 6.13 3.84 -1.04
C THR A 121 5.13 3.10 -0.15
N ASN A 122 3.83 3.24 -0.44
CA ASN A 122 2.77 2.63 0.35
C ASN A 122 2.31 1.31 -0.30
N PRO A 123 2.44 0.16 0.38
CA PRO A 123 1.99 -1.11 -0.19
C PRO A 123 0.47 -1.16 -0.32
N LEU A 124 0.00 -2.17 -1.04
CA LEU A 124 -1.35 -2.70 -0.97
C LEU A 124 -1.37 -3.91 -0.06
N TYR A 125 -2.50 -4.16 0.59
CA TYR A 125 -2.73 -5.32 1.44
C TYR A 125 -3.68 -6.26 0.71
N VAL A 126 -3.13 -7.33 0.16
CA VAL A 126 -3.86 -8.29 -0.66
C VAL A 126 -4.28 -9.47 0.21
N SER A 127 -5.54 -9.86 0.12
CA SER A 127 -6.09 -11.01 0.84
C SER A 127 -7.03 -11.80 -0.05
N VAL A 128 -7.12 -13.11 0.19
CA VAL A 128 -8.04 -13.98 -0.55
C VAL A 128 -9.48 -13.57 -0.26
N GLY A 129 -10.30 -13.42 -1.30
CA GLY A 129 -11.75 -13.29 -1.17
C GLY A 129 -12.43 -14.65 -1.33
N HIS A 130 -12.39 -15.20 -2.54
CA HIS A 130 -13.07 -16.46 -2.87
C HIS A 130 -12.39 -17.16 -4.06
N ARG A 131 -12.33 -18.49 -4.06
CA ARG A 131 -11.86 -19.35 -5.18
C ARG A 131 -10.54 -18.94 -5.84
N VAL A 132 -9.60 -18.41 -5.05
CA VAL A 132 -8.26 -18.02 -5.51
C VAL A 132 -7.25 -18.24 -4.37
N SER A 133 -6.03 -18.70 -4.69
CA SER A 133 -4.95 -18.78 -3.70
C SER A 133 -4.35 -17.41 -3.44
N LEU A 134 -3.73 -17.21 -2.26
CA LEU A 134 -3.10 -15.94 -1.93
C LEU A 134 -1.97 -15.58 -2.91
N GLU A 135 -1.16 -16.55 -3.31
CA GLU A 135 -0.07 -16.33 -4.28
C GLU A 135 -0.61 -15.82 -5.62
N VAL A 136 -1.63 -16.49 -6.17
CA VAL A 136 -2.26 -16.07 -7.43
C VAL A 136 -2.90 -14.71 -7.29
N ALA A 137 -3.58 -14.44 -6.17
CA ALA A 137 -4.20 -13.14 -5.90
C ALA A 137 -3.18 -11.99 -5.90
N VAL A 138 -2.02 -12.20 -5.28
CA VAL A 138 -0.92 -11.22 -5.24
C VAL A 138 -0.33 -10.99 -6.62
N ARG A 139 0.01 -12.08 -7.33
CA ARG A 139 0.56 -11.98 -8.69
C ARG A 139 -0.40 -11.29 -9.64
N LEU A 140 -1.68 -11.67 -9.63
CA LEU A 140 -2.72 -11.04 -10.43
C LEU A 140 -2.86 -9.56 -10.11
N THR A 141 -2.90 -9.20 -8.83
CA THR A 141 -2.99 -7.79 -8.39
C THR A 141 -1.83 -6.97 -8.94
N HIS A 142 -0.60 -7.49 -8.85
CA HIS A 142 0.59 -6.82 -9.40
C HIS A 142 0.52 -6.66 -10.92
N HIS A 143 0.10 -7.68 -11.66
CA HIS A 143 -0.02 -7.60 -13.13
C HIS A 143 -1.13 -6.64 -13.59
N CYS A 144 -2.13 -6.38 -12.74
CA CYS A 144 -3.14 -5.35 -12.99
C CYS A 144 -2.68 -3.92 -12.65
N CYS A 145 -1.48 -3.73 -12.10
CA CYS A 145 -0.98 -2.43 -11.68
C CYS A 145 -0.16 -1.72 -12.76
N ARG A 146 -0.81 -0.85 -13.53
CA ARG A 146 -0.12 0.19 -14.33
C ARG A 146 0.35 1.38 -13.47
N PHE A 147 -0.32 1.59 -12.34
CA PHE A 147 0.00 2.57 -11.31
C PHE A 147 -0.03 1.86 -9.95
N ARG A 148 0.10 2.61 -8.83
CA ARG A 148 -0.05 2.03 -7.48
C ARG A 148 -1.35 1.23 -7.32
N ILE A 149 -2.48 1.75 -7.80
CA ILE A 149 -3.79 1.08 -7.66
C ILE A 149 -4.03 0.21 -8.91
N PRO A 150 -4.47 -1.07 -8.76
CA PRO A 150 -4.78 -1.92 -9.90
C PRO A 150 -5.81 -1.26 -10.82
N GLU A 151 -5.62 -1.38 -12.13
CA GLU A 151 -6.48 -0.73 -13.13
C GLU A 151 -7.96 -1.00 -12.91
N PRO A 152 -8.44 -2.24 -12.65
CA PRO A 152 -9.88 -2.47 -12.42
C PRO A 152 -10.46 -1.63 -11.28
N ILE A 153 -9.73 -1.56 -10.14
CA ILE A 153 -10.14 -0.76 -8.97
C ILE A 153 -10.05 0.73 -9.27
N ARG A 154 -8.96 1.17 -9.91
CA ARG A 154 -8.75 2.58 -10.28
C ARG A 154 -9.87 3.07 -11.21
N GLN A 155 -10.24 2.26 -12.18
CA GLN A 155 -11.27 2.53 -13.17
C GLN A 155 -12.67 2.57 -12.55
N ALA A 156 -12.97 1.69 -11.58
CA ALA A 156 -14.21 1.74 -10.82
C ALA A 156 -14.29 3.01 -9.96
N ASP A 157 -13.21 3.38 -9.27
CA ASP A 157 -13.13 4.57 -8.42
C ASP A 157 -13.28 5.89 -9.21
N ILE A 158 -12.67 5.98 -10.40
CA ILE A 158 -12.85 7.15 -11.28
C ILE A 158 -14.31 7.29 -11.70
N ARG A 159 -14.92 6.20 -12.20
CA ARG A 159 -16.31 6.19 -12.67
C ARG A 159 -17.31 6.49 -11.56
N SER A 160 -17.12 5.93 -10.37
CA SER A 160 -18.01 6.18 -9.23
C SER A 160 -17.95 7.65 -8.79
N ARG A 161 -16.76 8.25 -8.72
CA ARG A 161 -16.59 9.68 -8.41
C ARG A 161 -17.13 10.59 -9.50
N ASP A 162 -16.93 10.25 -10.77
CA ASP A 162 -17.51 10.98 -11.90
C ASP A 162 -19.04 10.95 -11.84
N TYR A 163 -19.64 9.80 -11.53
CA TYR A 163 -21.08 9.65 -11.36
C TYR A 163 -21.61 10.57 -10.25
N ILE A 164 -20.99 10.54 -9.08
CA ILE A 164 -21.35 11.42 -7.95
C ILE A 164 -21.25 12.89 -8.33
N ARG A 165 -20.14 13.31 -8.98
CA ARG A 165 -19.97 14.70 -9.45
C ARG A 165 -21.07 15.13 -10.43
N ARG A 166 -21.47 14.26 -11.36
CA ARG A 166 -22.52 14.57 -12.35
C ARG A 166 -23.93 14.57 -11.76
N THR A 167 -24.21 13.71 -10.77
CA THR A 167 -25.56 13.59 -10.19
C THR A 167 -25.82 14.57 -9.04
N LEU A 168 -24.79 14.90 -8.25
CA LEU A 168 -24.90 15.82 -7.10
C LEU A 168 -24.29 17.21 -7.35
N GLY A 169 -23.51 17.39 -8.41
CA GLY A 169 -23.09 18.71 -8.87
C GLY A 169 -24.31 19.47 -9.37
N HIS A 170 -24.70 20.54 -8.67
CA HIS A 170 -25.83 21.39 -9.07
C HIS A 170 -25.64 21.96 -10.49
N PRO A 171 -26.71 22.08 -11.30
CA PRO A 171 -26.76 23.05 -12.38
C PRO A 171 -26.98 24.44 -11.76
N GLY A 172 -25.89 25.17 -11.48
CA GLY A 172 -25.94 26.46 -10.78
C GLY A 172 -24.81 27.41 -11.16
N SER A 173 -25.05 28.19 -12.21
CA SER A 173 -24.34 29.38 -12.71
C SER A 173 -23.02 29.18 -13.50
N PRO A 174 -22.97 29.60 -14.79
CA PRO A 174 -21.72 30.08 -15.37
C PRO A 174 -21.43 31.43 -14.72
N ALA A 175 -20.62 31.43 -13.65
CA ALA A 175 -20.02 32.66 -13.17
C ALA A 175 -19.18 33.23 -14.33
N GLN A 176 -19.61 34.40 -14.81
CA GLN A 176 -18.99 35.19 -15.85
C GLN A 176 -17.48 35.19 -15.66
N ARG A 177 -16.76 34.68 -16.66
CA ARG A 177 -15.35 34.98 -16.85
C ARG A 177 -15.28 36.44 -17.30
N GLN A 178 -15.53 37.37 -16.38
CA GLN A 178 -15.19 38.78 -16.60
C GLN A 178 -13.68 38.84 -16.77
N GLU A 179 -13.30 39.25 -17.97
CA GLU A 179 -11.96 39.63 -18.35
C GLU A 179 -11.37 40.56 -17.29
N ARG A 180 -10.43 40.07 -16.48
CA ARG A 180 -9.49 40.96 -15.80
C ARG A 180 -8.39 41.34 -16.77
N SER A 181 -8.72 42.27 -17.66
CA SER A 181 -7.75 43.07 -18.40
C SER A 181 -7.69 44.46 -17.76
N GLN A 182 -6.57 44.71 -17.06
CA GLN A 182 -5.95 46.02 -16.80
C GLN A 182 -6.77 46.94 -15.84
N LYS A 183 -6.21 47.56 -14.81
CA LYS A 183 -4.99 48.39 -14.78
C LYS A 183 -4.81 48.84 -13.32
N GLU A 184 -3.64 48.67 -12.72
CA GLU A 184 -3.08 49.66 -11.80
C GLU A 184 -1.60 49.35 -11.54
N GLN A 185 -0.77 50.22 -12.10
CA GLN A 185 0.68 50.22 -12.03
C GLN A 185 1.12 50.88 -10.72
N ARG A 186 2.12 50.32 -10.04
CA ARG A 186 3.06 51.12 -9.23
C ARG A 186 4.51 50.72 -9.53
N PRO A 187 5.44 51.68 -9.50
CA PRO A 187 6.64 51.66 -10.35
C PRO A 187 7.87 51.10 -9.62
N LYS A 188 8.78 50.48 -10.39
CA LYS A 188 10.17 50.23 -10.00
C LYS A 188 11.02 51.46 -10.31
N VAL A 189 11.76 51.97 -9.32
CA VAL A 189 12.95 52.81 -9.53
C VAL A 189 13.97 52.46 -8.44
N CYS A 190 15.18 52.09 -8.86
CA CYS A 190 16.41 52.21 -8.06
C CYS A 190 17.09 53.54 -8.43
N PRO A 191 17.91 54.12 -7.55
CA PRO A 191 19.32 54.28 -7.94
C PRO A 191 20.35 54.04 -6.81
N LYS A 192 21.60 53.83 -7.24
CA LYS A 192 22.83 53.79 -6.42
C LYS A 192 23.28 55.21 -6.04
N ASP A 193 24.00 55.35 -4.92
CA ASP A 193 25.32 56.02 -4.76
C ASP A 193 25.68 56.22 -3.26
N GLY A 194 26.96 56.03 -2.88
CA GLY A 194 27.54 56.32 -1.53
C GLY A 194 27.96 57.81 -1.40
N PRO A 195 28.90 58.23 -0.50
CA PRO A 195 29.73 57.53 0.50
C PRO A 195 29.75 58.19 1.92
N GLY A 196 30.46 57.59 2.90
CA GLY A 196 30.90 58.30 4.14
C GLY A 196 31.21 57.41 5.37
N ALA A 197 32.49 57.23 5.69
CA ALA A 197 33.03 56.71 6.98
C ALA A 197 33.33 57.90 7.95
N PRO A 198 33.95 57.77 9.16
CA PRO A 198 34.49 56.60 9.89
C PRO A 198 34.26 56.58 11.44
N ALA A 199 34.77 55.54 12.12
CA ALA A 199 35.39 55.45 13.48
C ALA A 199 35.07 54.07 14.12
N ASP A 200 36.02 53.13 14.24
CA ASP A 200 37.06 52.99 15.29
C ASP A 200 36.41 52.68 16.66
N GLN A 201 36.62 51.58 17.40
CA GLN A 201 37.80 50.81 17.83
C GLN A 201 37.31 49.36 18.10
N GLY A 202 38.03 48.26 17.96
CA GLY A 202 39.33 47.90 18.51
C GLY A 202 39.31 46.36 18.71
N ARG A 203 40.38 45.68 18.30
CA ARG A 203 40.54 44.21 18.26
C ARG A 203 41.51 43.76 19.40
N PRO A 204 41.99 42.50 19.45
CA PRO A 204 41.87 41.44 20.47
C PRO A 204 43.25 41.26 21.20
N PRO A 205 43.89 40.06 21.36
CA PRO A 205 43.53 38.64 21.61
C PRO A 205 44.16 38.11 22.94
N GLU A 206 44.06 36.84 23.34
CA GLU A 206 45.06 35.72 23.19
C GLU A 206 44.56 34.60 24.15
N ASP A 207 44.45 33.32 23.80
CA ASP A 207 45.44 32.24 23.53
C ASP A 207 46.18 31.68 24.78
N TYR A 208 46.76 30.48 24.64
CA TYR A 208 47.46 29.56 25.57
C TYR A 208 46.59 28.45 26.19
N GLY A 209 46.90 27.16 26.10
CA GLY A 209 48.04 26.45 25.50
C GLY A 209 48.24 25.06 26.15
N ARG A 210 48.45 24.04 25.28
CA ARG A 210 49.30 22.83 25.37
C ARG A 210 49.27 21.77 26.51
N ASP A 211 49.63 20.56 26.05
CA ASP A 211 50.24 19.38 26.69
C ASP A 211 49.27 18.36 27.36
N SER A 212 49.38 17.04 27.19
CA SER A 212 50.43 16.15 26.67
C SER A 212 49.91 14.71 26.47
N SER A 213 50.59 13.93 25.60
CA SER A 213 50.87 12.46 25.59
C SER A 213 50.00 11.50 26.46
N THR A 214 49.56 10.32 26.00
CA THR A 214 50.40 9.16 25.62
C THR A 214 49.57 8.00 25.00
N ASP A 215 50.24 7.24 24.11
CA ASP A 215 50.22 5.78 23.87
C ASP A 215 48.92 5.05 23.45
N LEU A 216 48.79 4.55 22.20
CA LEU A 216 49.35 3.30 21.64
C LEU A 216 48.90 2.00 22.35
N LYS A 217 47.96 1.26 21.72
CA LYS A 217 48.12 -0.14 21.26
C LYS A 217 46.83 -0.73 20.66
N ASP A 218 46.86 -0.98 19.36
CA ASP A 218 46.13 -2.07 18.67
C ASP A 218 46.82 -3.45 18.97
N PRO A 219 46.43 -4.61 18.39
CA PRO A 219 45.13 -5.30 18.35
C PRO A 219 45.22 -6.85 18.65
N GLN A 220 44.06 -7.48 18.96
CA GLN A 220 43.67 -8.91 18.70
C GLN A 220 44.55 -10.06 19.32
N PRO A 221 44.18 -11.38 19.29
CA PRO A 221 43.17 -12.11 18.48
C PRO A 221 42.35 -13.23 19.16
N GLY A 222 41.36 -13.74 18.42
CA GLY A 222 41.14 -15.18 18.23
C GLY A 222 40.21 -15.92 19.18
N PHE A 223 39.10 -16.44 18.65
CA PHE A 223 38.69 -17.85 18.82
C PHE A 223 37.79 -18.25 17.64
N GLN A 224 38.38 -19.02 16.71
CA GLN A 224 37.71 -19.93 15.79
C GLN A 224 37.74 -21.32 16.43
N GLU A 225 36.64 -22.05 16.36
CA GLU A 225 36.51 -23.52 16.30
C GLU A 225 34.98 -23.80 16.23
N GLN A 226 34.40 -24.67 15.40
CA GLN A 226 34.89 -25.62 14.42
C GLN A 226 33.68 -26.06 13.55
N GLN A 227 33.89 -26.23 12.25
CA GLN A 227 33.05 -27.06 11.37
C GLN A 227 33.61 -28.48 11.36
N LYS A 228 32.74 -29.49 11.53
CA LYS A 228 32.75 -30.89 11.03
C LYS A 228 31.63 -31.58 11.83
N ASP A 229 30.56 -32.07 11.20
CA ASP A 229 30.58 -33.37 10.56
C ASP A 229 29.79 -33.45 9.25
N GLN A 230 30.38 -34.23 8.35
CA GLN A 230 29.91 -34.59 7.03
C GLN A 230 29.62 -36.11 7.06
N GLN A 231 28.50 -36.53 6.48
CA GLN A 231 28.27 -37.84 5.86
C GLN A 231 28.52 -39.13 6.67
N LEU A 232 27.43 -39.77 7.09
CA LEU A 232 27.14 -41.21 6.99
C LEU A 232 25.64 -41.30 7.33
N GLU A 233 24.72 -41.68 6.44
CA GLU A 233 24.47 -43.05 6.01
C GLU A 233 23.76 -43.06 4.65
N ARG A 234 24.30 -43.85 3.73
CA ARG A 234 23.63 -44.40 2.54
C ARG A 234 23.81 -45.92 2.67
N THR A 235 22.83 -46.69 2.19
CA THR A 235 22.81 -48.17 2.06
C THR A 235 22.46 -48.89 3.39
N GLU A 236 21.51 -49.83 3.54
CA GLU A 236 20.74 -50.79 2.70
C GLU A 236 19.40 -51.08 3.46
N HIS A 237 18.25 -51.45 2.90
CA HIS A 237 17.81 -52.67 2.19
C HIS A 237 16.41 -52.38 1.60
N HIS A 238 16.09 -52.68 0.33
CA HIS A 238 15.72 -53.97 -0.28
C HIS A 238 14.32 -54.52 0.14
N GLU A 239 13.43 -54.53 -0.86
CA GLU A 239 12.34 -55.47 -1.19
C GLU A 239 11.18 -55.75 -0.22
N ASP A 240 9.96 -55.40 -0.64
CA ASP A 240 8.83 -56.31 -0.96
C ASP A 240 7.68 -55.45 -1.54
N SER A 241 7.25 -55.61 -2.80
CA SER A 241 6.48 -56.72 -3.39
C SER A 241 5.04 -56.81 -2.85
N ASP A 242 4.11 -56.78 -3.82
CA ASP A 242 2.74 -57.30 -3.82
C ASP A 242 1.51 -56.40 -3.50
N LEU A 243 0.70 -56.29 -4.57
CA LEU A 243 -0.75 -56.04 -4.72
C LEU A 243 -1.29 -54.59 -4.69
#